data_AF-A0A2G9T6X3-F1
#
_entry.id   AF-A0A2G9T6X3-F1
#
_cell.length_a   1.000
_cell.length_b   1.000
_cell.length_c   1.000
_cell.angle_alpha   90.00
_cell.angle_beta   90.00
_cell.angle_gamma   90.00
#
_symmetry.space_group_name_H-M   'P 1'
#
loop_
_entity.id
_entity.type
_entity.pdbx_description
1 polymer ?
#
loop_
_entity_poly.entity_id
_entity_poly.type
_entity_poly.pdbx_seq_one_letter_code
_entity_poly.pdbx_strand_id
1 'polypeptide(L)'
;PAGFGFTVTGRETAKGERLFYIGTVKPNGVALGHLRAGDRLLELNGEPTADLTQAEVVERLKKAAVGDTVSFLVSRVVEDEDEKKSNSSERENRPPTPVGSVTRRGSEDN
;
A
#
# COMPACT_ATOMS: atom_id res chain seq x y z
N PRO A 1 18.71 -10.82 6.93
CA PRO A 1 18.47 -10.10 5.67
C PRO A 1 17.30 -9.13 5.80
N ALA A 2 17.59 -7.82 5.90
CA ALA A 2 16.59 -6.77 5.79
C ALA A 2 16.21 -6.65 4.30
N GLY A 3 15.08 -7.21 3.90
CA GLY A 3 14.57 -7.02 2.54
C GLY A 3 13.94 -5.62 2.41
N PHE A 4 13.71 -5.18 1.18
CA PHE A 4 13.08 -3.88 0.87
C PHE A 4 11.65 -3.72 1.42
N GLY A 5 11.06 -4.80 1.94
CA GLY A 5 9.75 -4.77 2.58
C GLY A 5 8.60 -4.79 1.58
N PHE A 6 8.81 -5.27 0.36
CA PHE A 6 7.72 -5.49 -0.59
C PHE A 6 7.86 -6.83 -1.31
N THR A 7 6.79 -7.28 -1.98
CA THR A 7 6.81 -8.43 -2.88
C THR A 7 6.64 -8.01 -4.33
N VAL A 8 7.20 -8.78 -5.26
CA VAL A 8 7.10 -8.56 -6.71
C VAL A 8 6.50 -9.80 -7.35
N THR A 9 5.51 -9.60 -8.21
CA THR A 9 4.85 -10.67 -8.98
C THR A 9 5.04 -10.41 -10.47
N GLY A 10 5.59 -11.40 -11.19
CA GLY A 10 5.68 -11.38 -12.65
C GLY A 10 4.44 -12.00 -13.29
N ARG A 11 3.98 -11.44 -14.40
CA ARG A 11 2.93 -11.97 -15.28
C ARG A 11 3.41 -11.87 -16.71
N GLU A 12 3.13 -12.89 -17.52
CA GLU A 12 3.44 -12.88 -18.95
C GLU A 12 2.12 -12.71 -19.73
N THR A 13 2.09 -11.81 -20.70
CA THR A 13 0.91 -11.59 -21.54
C THR A 13 0.86 -12.60 -22.67
N ALA A 14 -0.31 -12.75 -23.31
CA ALA A 14 -0.45 -13.58 -24.51
C ALA A 14 0.44 -13.12 -25.69
N LYS A 15 0.98 -11.89 -25.63
CA LYS A 15 1.94 -11.35 -26.60
C LYS A 15 3.40 -11.68 -26.24
N GLY A 16 3.64 -12.38 -25.14
CA GLY A 16 4.98 -12.68 -24.63
C GLY A 16 5.62 -11.52 -23.86
N GLU A 17 4.87 -10.47 -23.53
CA GLU A 17 5.40 -9.34 -22.76
C GLU A 17 5.43 -9.69 -21.28
N ARG A 18 6.55 -9.39 -20.61
CA ARG A 18 6.71 -9.61 -19.17
C ARG A 18 6.37 -8.36 -18.40
N LEU A 19 5.43 -8.50 -17.47
CA LEU A 19 4.90 -7.43 -16.64
C LEU A 19 5.18 -7.74 -15.18
N PHE A 20 5.73 -6.78 -14.45
CA PHE A 20 5.98 -6.91 -13.03
C PHE A 20 5.06 -5.99 -12.23
N TYR A 21 4.55 -6.51 -11.12
CA TYR A 21 3.64 -5.78 -10.23
C TYR A 21 4.14 -5.86 -8.80
N ILE A 22 3.92 -4.77 -8.06
CA ILE A 22 4.14 -4.74 -6.62
C ILE A 22 2.96 -5.41 -5.93
N GLY A 23 3.25 -6.43 -5.13
CA GLY A 23 2.26 -7.15 -4.34
C GLY A 23 2.07 -6.48 -2.99
N THR A 24 2.47 -7.15 -1.92
CA THR A 24 2.34 -6.63 -0.56
C THR A 24 3.49 -5.69 -0.23
N VAL A 25 3.19 -4.53 0.36
CA VAL A 25 4.18 -3.66 1.00
C VAL A 25 4.04 -3.80 2.52
N LYS A 26 5.13 -4.13 3.20
CA LYS A 26 5.17 -4.35 4.64
C LYS A 26 5.09 -3.02 5.39
N PRO A 27 4.34 -2.94 6.49
CA PRO A 27 4.43 -1.81 7.40
C PRO A 27 5.86 -1.75 7.95
N ASN A 28 6.44 -0.56 7.99
CA ASN A 28 7.85 -0.27 8.34
C ASN A 28 8.92 -0.75 7.34
N GLY A 29 8.54 -1.13 6.11
CA GLY A 29 9.50 -1.41 5.04
C GLY A 29 10.06 -0.12 4.42
N VAL A 30 11.26 -0.18 3.83
CA VAL A 30 11.87 0.95 3.10
C VAL A 30 11.02 1.39 1.91
N ALA A 31 10.26 0.47 1.31
CA ALA A 31 9.33 0.78 0.23
C ALA A 31 8.01 1.45 0.69
N LEU A 32 7.74 1.52 2.00
CA LEU A 32 6.52 2.12 2.52
C LEU A 32 6.51 3.62 2.20
N GLY A 33 5.46 4.09 1.52
CA GLY A 33 5.32 5.49 1.08
C GLY A 33 5.90 5.78 -0.31
N HIS A 34 6.73 4.89 -0.85
CA HIS A 34 7.28 5.00 -2.20
C HIS A 34 6.52 4.12 -3.21
N LEU A 35 6.24 2.87 -2.83
CA LEU A 35 5.54 1.89 -3.66
C LEU A 35 4.23 1.48 -2.99
N ARG A 36 3.23 1.13 -3.82
CA ARG A 36 1.93 0.63 -3.37
C ARG A 36 1.62 -0.72 -4.02
N ALA A 37 0.82 -1.52 -3.32
CA ALA A 37 0.25 -2.73 -3.89
C ALA A 37 -0.54 -2.41 -5.16
N GLY A 38 -0.30 -3.15 -6.24
CA GLY A 38 -0.90 -2.91 -7.55
C GLY A 38 -0.08 -2.03 -8.49
N ASP A 39 0.99 -1.37 -8.01
CA ASP A 39 1.87 -0.59 -8.89
C ASP A 39 2.52 -1.49 -9.95
N ARG A 40 2.45 -1.09 -11.22
CA ARG A 40 3.13 -1.77 -12.31
C ARG A 40 4.55 -1.26 -12.44
N LEU A 41 5.52 -2.14 -12.34
CA LEU A 41 6.92 -1.83 -12.57
C LEU A 41 7.17 -1.75 -14.08
N LEU A 42 7.70 -0.61 -14.52
CA LEU A 42 8.09 -0.36 -15.90
C LEU A 42 9.60 -0.51 -16.04
N GLU A 43 10.37 0.13 -15.16
CA GLU A 43 11.83 0.12 -15.20
C GLU A 43 12.45 -0.11 -13.82
N LEU A 44 13.64 -0.69 -13.81
CA LEU A 44 14.48 -0.90 -12.63
C LEU A 44 15.89 -0.39 -12.94
N ASN A 45 16.36 0.60 -12.19
CA ASN A 45 17.65 1.26 -12.40
C ASN A 45 17.86 1.79 -13.83
N GLY A 46 16.78 2.23 -14.48
CA GLY A 46 16.79 2.72 -15.87
C GLY A 46 16.77 1.62 -16.94
N GLU A 47 16.67 0.34 -16.56
CA GLU A 47 16.47 -0.76 -17.50
C GLU A 47 14.98 -1.18 -17.54
N PRO A 48 14.39 -1.34 -18.74
CA PRO A 48 13.01 -1.78 -18.88
C PRO A 48 12.85 -3.21 -18.35
N THR A 49 11.87 -3.37 -17.46
CA THR A 49 11.59 -4.68 -16.85
C THR A 49 11.01 -5.69 -17.83
N ALA A 50 10.51 -5.25 -18.99
CA ALA A 50 10.00 -6.13 -20.04
C ALA A 50 11.07 -7.11 -20.57
N ASP A 51 12.34 -6.69 -20.55
CA ASP A 51 13.48 -7.51 -20.99
C ASP A 51 14.09 -8.34 -19.86
N LEU A 52 13.64 -8.11 -18.61
CA LEU A 52 14.17 -8.78 -17.43
C LEU A 52 13.32 -9.99 -17.04
N THR A 53 13.98 -11.01 -16.48
CA THR A 53 13.29 -12.14 -15.85
C THR A 53 12.99 -11.83 -14.39
N GLN A 54 12.05 -12.57 -13.79
CA GLN A 54 11.77 -12.42 -12.35
C GLN A 54 13.03 -12.70 -11.51
N ALA A 55 13.82 -13.69 -11.92
CA ALA A 55 15.10 -14.01 -11.27
C ALA A 55 16.07 -12.83 -11.35
N GLU A 56 16.20 -12.22 -12.53
CA GLU A 56 17.09 -11.06 -12.75
C GLU A 56 16.65 -9.85 -11.91
N VAL A 57 15.36 -9.51 -11.91
CA VAL A 57 14.81 -8.45 -11.05
C VAL A 57 15.14 -8.70 -9.59
N VAL A 58 14.90 -9.92 -9.10
CA VAL A 58 15.20 -10.30 -7.71
C VAL A 58 16.71 -10.26 -7.44
N GLU A 59 17.54 -10.67 -8.40
CA GLU A 59 18.99 -10.62 -8.29
C GLU A 59 19.48 -9.18 -8.20
N ARG A 60 18.97 -8.26 -9.03
CA ARG A 60 19.31 -6.82 -8.96
C ARG A 60 18.93 -6.22 -7.61
N LEU A 61 17.76 -6.57 -7.08
CA LEU A 61 17.35 -6.16 -5.73
C LEU A 61 18.30 -6.73 -4.67
N LYS A 62 18.69 -8.00 -4.78
CA LYS A 62 19.64 -8.63 -3.83
C LYS A 62 21.07 -8.11 -3.94
N LYS A 63 21.49 -7.69 -5.14
CA LYS A 63 22.81 -7.10 -5.40
C LYS A 63 22.97 -5.71 -4.81
N ALA A 64 21.88 -4.96 -4.67
CA ALA A 64 21.90 -3.68 -4.00
C ALA A 64 22.32 -3.87 -2.54
N ALA A 65 23.49 -3.32 -2.20
CA ALA A 65 24.05 -3.40 -0.86
C ALA A 65 23.27 -2.50 0.11
N VAL A 66 23.53 -2.68 1.40
CA VAL A 66 22.99 -1.76 2.43
C VAL A 66 23.57 -0.36 2.18
N GLY A 67 22.72 0.58 1.80
CA GLY A 67 23.12 1.95 1.44
C GLY A 67 23.05 2.25 -0.07
N ASP A 68 22.87 1.25 -0.92
CA ASP A 68 22.63 1.47 -2.35
C ASP A 68 21.21 1.99 -2.60
N THR A 69 21.09 2.85 -3.62
CA THR A 69 19.81 3.36 -4.08
C THR A 69 19.35 2.57 -5.29
N VAL A 70 18.18 1.94 -5.19
CA VAL A 70 17.49 1.33 -6.33
C VAL A 70 16.40 2.28 -6.80
N SER A 71 16.40 2.61 -8.08
CA SER A 71 15.38 3.46 -8.70
C SER A 71 14.37 2.61 -9.46
N PHE A 72 13.11 3.00 -9.40
CA PHE A 72 12.00 2.32 -10.07
C PHE A 72 11.18 3.33 -10.84
N LEU A 73 10.81 2.99 -12.07
CA LEU A 73 9.73 3.67 -12.79
C LEU A 73 8.47 2.81 -12.67
N VAL A 74 7.41 3.38 -12.09
CA VAL A 74 6.14 2.68 -11.90
C VAL A 74 4.99 3.40 -12.59
N SER A 75 4.02 2.63 -13.06
CA SER A 75 2.71 3.11 -13.49
C SER A 75 1.68 2.67 -12.46
N ARG A 76 1.02 3.65 -11.84
CA ARG A 76 -0.11 3.43 -10.93
C ARG A 76 -1.39 3.77 -11.68
N VAL A 77 -2.27 2.80 -11.84
CA VAL A 77 -3.64 3.08 -12.24
C VAL A 77 -4.33 3.63 -11.00
N VAL A 78 -4.62 4.92 -11.00
CA VAL A 78 -5.46 5.55 -9.99
C VAL A 78 -6.89 5.07 -10.24
N GLU A 79 -7.25 3.97 -9.59
CA GLU A 79 -8.63 3.77 -9.17
C GLU A 79 -8.73 4.53 -7.84
N ASP A 80 -9.58 5.57 -7.79
CA ASP A 80 -9.84 6.42 -6.62
C ASP A 80 -10.30 5.60 -5.41
N GLU A 81 -9.38 4.92 -4.72
CA GLU A 81 -9.60 4.27 -3.42
C GLU A 81 -9.00 5.13 -2.29
N ASP A 82 -9.24 6.43 -2.34
CA ASP A 82 -8.96 7.38 -1.28
C ASP A 82 -10.13 7.37 -0.28
N GLU A 83 -10.30 6.33 0.56
CA GLU A 83 -11.03 6.53 1.84
C GLU A 83 -11.02 5.42 2.91
N LYS A 84 -10.16 4.38 2.90
CA LYS A 84 -10.21 3.38 4.00
C LYS A 84 -8.86 2.95 4.54
N LYS A 85 -8.37 3.69 5.54
CA LYS A 85 -7.94 3.22 6.87
C LYS A 85 -6.82 4.09 7.44
N SER A 86 -7.19 5.16 8.15
CA SER A 86 -6.38 5.77 9.20
C SER A 86 -7.28 6.53 10.15
N ASN A 87 -8.15 5.83 10.89
CA ASN A 87 -8.74 6.38 12.11
C ASN A 87 -9.27 5.24 13.00
N SER A 88 -8.37 4.47 13.59
CA SER A 88 -8.77 3.60 14.70
C SER A 88 -7.60 3.35 15.65
N SER A 89 -7.15 4.40 16.32
CA SER A 89 -6.59 4.32 17.68
C SER A 89 -6.18 5.72 18.13
N GLU A 90 -6.66 6.11 19.31
CA GLU A 90 -6.23 7.23 20.17
C GLU A 90 -7.23 8.39 20.29
N ARG A 91 -8.22 8.22 21.18
CA ARG A 91 -8.21 8.89 22.50
C ARG A 91 -9.45 8.53 23.32
N GLU A 92 -9.20 7.67 24.29
CA GLU A 92 -9.92 7.59 25.57
C GLU A 92 -9.86 8.95 26.30
N ASN A 93 -10.82 9.20 27.20
CA ASN A 93 -10.92 10.30 28.19
C ASN A 93 -11.74 11.56 27.88
N ARG A 94 -13.08 11.46 27.90
CA ARG A 94 -13.91 12.48 28.58
C ARG A 94 -15.08 11.84 29.34
N PRO A 95 -15.24 12.10 30.66
CA PRO A 95 -16.42 11.70 31.43
C PRO A 95 -17.63 12.62 31.12
N PRO A 96 -18.86 12.29 31.59
CA PRO A 96 -20.11 12.70 30.97
C PRO A 96 -20.57 14.09 31.42
N THR A 97 -21.30 14.81 30.57
CA THR A 97 -22.06 16.00 30.98
C THR A 97 -23.53 15.66 31.23
N PRO A 98 -24.07 15.86 32.44
CA PRO A 98 -25.49 15.71 32.73
C PRO A 98 -26.18 17.08 32.78
N VAL A 99 -27.01 17.43 31.81
CA VAL A 99 -28.00 18.53 31.91
C VAL A 99 -29.07 18.30 30.83
N GLY A 100 -30.38 18.32 31.04
CA GLY A 100 -31.19 18.66 32.20
C GLY A 100 -32.66 18.40 31.83
N SER A 101 -33.46 18.24 32.88
CA SER A 101 -34.89 17.92 32.91
C SER A 101 -35.79 18.93 32.17
N VAL A 102 -36.85 18.45 31.51
CA VAL A 102 -38.23 19.04 31.44
C VAL A 102 -39.09 18.10 30.58
N THR A 103 -39.93 17.22 31.16
CA THR A 103 -41.34 17.41 31.58
C THR A 103 -42.33 17.71 30.44
N ARG A 104 -43.26 16.76 30.19
CA ARG A 104 -44.73 16.89 29.95
C ARG A 104 -45.22 15.53 29.39
N ARG A 105 -45.83 14.62 30.16
CA ARG A 105 -47.16 14.56 30.82
C ARG A 105 -48.34 14.38 29.83
N GLY A 106 -48.98 13.20 29.90
CA GLY A 106 -50.32 12.86 29.38
C GLY A 106 -50.33 12.47 27.90
N SER A 107 -51.06 11.46 27.43
CA SER A 107 -52.27 10.82 27.96
C SER A 107 -52.52 9.46 27.29
N GLU A 108 -53.08 8.53 28.05
CA GLU A 108 -53.80 7.34 27.58
C GLU A 108 -54.86 7.68 26.52
N ASP A 109 -54.97 6.88 25.45
CA ASP A 109 -56.28 6.41 24.94
C ASP A 109 -56.11 5.21 23.97
N ASN A 110 -57.00 4.23 24.18
CA ASN A 110 -57.42 3.09 23.35
C ASN A 110 -56.60 1.79 23.35
#